data_AF-D6K4C3-F1
#
_entry.id   AF-D6K4C3-F1
#
_cell.length_a   1.000
_cell.length_b   1.000
_cell.length_c   1.000
_cell.angle_alpha   90.00
_cell.angle_beta   90.00
_cell.angle_gamma   90.00
#
_symmetry.space_group_name_H-M   'P 1'
#
loop_
_entity.id
_entity.type
_entity.pdbx_description
1 polymer ?
#
loop_
_entity_poly.entity_id
_entity_poly.type
_entity_poly.pdbx_seq_one_letter_code
_entity_poly.pdbx_strand_id
1 'polypeptide(L)'
;MAAPVEEGAKEAENGAAVYTAVECNDAPWPTDFAVWDRDNTRLARTAPFETWGNVWMNLPCAYWPVPRQRPLDVRTAPGELPPTLLLAAERDAATPYEGAVELRRRLAGSALVTERGAGAHGVGYGPNRCVNAYLDAYLLEGRVPAPDAACAAHPEPRPNRPTFRDQRKREMRDALKARAGAGQRSEK
;
A
#
# COMPACT_ATOMS: atom_id res chain seq x y z
N MET A 1 -11.46 -28.81 -8.60
CA MET A 1 -10.17 -28.08 -8.58
C MET A 1 -10.16 -27.19 -9.79
N ALA A 2 -10.16 -25.86 -9.62
CA ALA A 2 -10.03 -24.96 -10.76
C ALA A 2 -8.64 -25.15 -11.38
N ALA A 3 -8.54 -25.25 -12.71
CA ALA A 3 -7.27 -25.30 -13.40
C ALA A 3 -6.44 -24.04 -13.09
N PRO A 4 -5.09 -24.11 -13.13
CA PRO A 4 -4.25 -22.93 -12.97
C PRO A 4 -4.66 -21.89 -14.01
N VAL A 5 -4.87 -20.66 -13.57
CA VAL A 5 -5.03 -19.54 -14.50
C VAL A 5 -3.61 -19.24 -15.01
N GLU A 6 -3.26 -19.76 -16.18
CA GLU A 6 -1.89 -19.61 -16.74
C GLU A 6 -1.58 -18.16 -17.12
N GLU A 7 -2.61 -17.37 -17.42
CA GLU A 7 -2.47 -15.96 -17.80
C GLU A 7 -1.95 -15.14 -16.61
N GLY A 8 -0.73 -14.60 -16.75
CA GLY A 8 -0.07 -13.79 -15.73
C GLY A 8 0.75 -14.58 -14.68
N ALA A 9 0.79 -15.91 -14.75
CA ALA A 9 1.51 -16.73 -13.77
C ALA A 9 3.02 -16.44 -13.77
N LYS A 10 3.61 -16.26 -14.96
CA LYS A 10 5.02 -15.89 -15.11
C LYS A 10 5.31 -14.52 -14.49
N GLU A 11 4.47 -13.54 -14.75
CA GLU A 11 4.61 -12.18 -14.22
C GLU A 11 4.47 -12.17 -12.69
N ALA A 12 3.52 -12.94 -12.13
CA ALA A 12 3.36 -13.09 -10.70
C ALA A 12 4.58 -13.75 -10.04
N GLU A 13 5.10 -14.83 -10.62
CA GLU A 13 6.30 -15.50 -10.13
C GLU A 13 7.52 -14.58 -10.18
N ASN A 14 7.72 -13.87 -11.29
CA ASN A 14 8.79 -12.88 -11.41
C ASN A 14 8.65 -11.76 -10.37
N GLY A 15 7.42 -11.29 -10.12
CA GLY A 15 7.15 -10.27 -9.10
C GLY A 15 7.52 -10.75 -7.70
N ALA A 16 7.11 -11.97 -7.33
CA ALA A 16 7.45 -12.57 -6.03
C ALA A 16 8.96 -12.81 -5.86
N ALA A 17 9.63 -13.27 -6.92
CA ALA A 17 11.07 -13.49 -6.92
C ALA A 17 11.85 -12.19 -6.72
N VAL A 18 11.48 -11.12 -7.44
CA VAL A 18 12.11 -9.81 -7.30
C VAL A 18 11.82 -9.20 -5.93
N TYR A 19 10.57 -9.26 -5.46
CA TYR A 19 10.19 -8.76 -4.13
C TYR A 19 11.06 -9.40 -3.04
N THR A 20 11.12 -10.74 -3.04
CA THR A 20 11.94 -11.50 -2.07
C THR A 20 13.41 -11.11 -2.17
N ALA A 21 13.96 -11.05 -3.39
CA ALA A 21 15.37 -10.75 -3.57
C ALA A 21 15.76 -9.35 -3.08
N VAL A 22 14.92 -8.35 -3.32
CA VAL A 22 15.15 -6.96 -2.89
C VAL A 22 15.00 -6.83 -1.37
N GLU A 23 13.88 -7.28 -0.81
CA GLU A 23 13.61 -7.22 0.63
C GLU A 23 14.72 -7.88 1.45
N CYS A 24 15.15 -9.07 1.05
CA CYS A 24 16.17 -9.82 1.78
C CYS A 24 17.58 -9.22 1.67
N ASN A 25 17.83 -8.41 0.64
CA ASN A 25 19.14 -7.82 0.35
C ASN A 25 19.30 -6.42 0.96
N ASP A 26 18.23 -5.64 1.07
CA ASP A 26 18.31 -4.22 1.43
C ASP A 26 18.14 -3.96 2.95
N ALA A 27 17.57 -4.91 3.69
CA ALA A 27 17.31 -4.77 5.12
C ALA A 27 18.12 -5.76 5.99
N PRO A 28 18.47 -5.37 7.23
CA PRO A 28 19.26 -6.21 8.14
C PRO A 28 18.39 -7.22 8.90
N TRP A 29 17.76 -8.15 8.19
CA TRP A 29 16.87 -9.16 8.78
C TRP A 29 17.56 -10.05 9.83
N PRO A 30 16.90 -10.44 10.93
CA PRO A 30 17.45 -11.46 11.83
C PRO A 30 17.65 -12.79 11.08
N THR A 31 18.81 -13.44 11.26
CA THR A 31 19.14 -14.76 10.65
C THR A 31 18.79 -15.95 11.54
N ASP A 32 18.40 -15.70 12.79
CA ASP A 32 18.04 -16.74 13.74
C ASP A 32 16.52 -16.82 13.88
N PHE A 33 15.94 -17.98 13.54
CA PHE A 33 14.51 -18.24 13.67
C PHE A 33 13.98 -18.02 15.09
N ALA A 34 14.79 -18.27 16.13
CA ALA A 34 14.36 -18.04 17.51
C ALA A 34 14.01 -16.57 17.79
N VAL A 35 14.65 -15.63 17.09
CA VAL A 35 14.30 -14.20 17.17
C VAL A 35 12.93 -13.95 16.53
N TRP A 36 12.70 -14.51 15.35
CA TRP A 36 11.42 -14.41 14.64
C TRP A 36 10.28 -14.99 15.47
N ASP A 37 10.43 -16.21 15.99
CA ASP A 37 9.40 -16.85 16.80
C ASP A 37 9.06 -16.05 18.05
N ARG A 38 10.08 -15.63 18.82
CA ARG A 38 9.90 -14.84 20.04
C ARG A 38 9.17 -13.51 19.76
N ASP A 39 9.66 -12.74 18.80
CA ASP A 39 9.17 -11.39 18.55
C ASP A 39 7.79 -11.40 17.90
N ASN A 40 7.53 -12.33 16.98
CA ASN A 40 6.23 -12.44 16.32
C ASN A 40 5.19 -13.15 17.19
N THR A 41 5.57 -14.09 18.05
CA THR A 41 4.65 -14.63 19.08
C THR A 41 4.21 -13.54 20.05
N ARG A 42 5.12 -12.63 20.42
CA ARG A 42 4.77 -11.46 21.23
C ARG A 42 3.82 -10.52 20.47
N LEU A 43 4.12 -10.19 19.22
CA LEU A 43 3.30 -9.30 18.39
C LEU A 43 1.91 -9.87 18.10
N ALA A 44 1.80 -11.18 17.90
CA ALA A 44 0.52 -11.86 17.64
C ALA A 44 -0.49 -11.71 18.78
N ARG A 45 -0.07 -11.35 20.00
CA ARG A 45 -0.98 -11.05 21.12
C ARG A 45 -1.80 -9.79 20.88
N THR A 46 -1.27 -8.82 20.13
CA THR A 46 -1.94 -7.54 19.83
C THR A 46 -2.39 -7.44 18.36
N ALA A 47 -1.73 -8.15 17.44
CA ALA A 47 -2.04 -8.16 16.01
C ALA A 47 -2.21 -9.59 15.44
N PRO A 48 -3.14 -10.41 15.97
CA PRO A 48 -3.23 -11.83 15.65
C PRO A 48 -3.61 -12.14 14.20
N PHE A 49 -4.30 -11.22 13.52
CA PHE A 49 -4.84 -11.43 12.18
C PHE A 49 -3.74 -11.65 11.13
N GLU A 50 -2.73 -10.77 11.10
CA GLU A 50 -1.75 -10.74 10.00
C GLU A 50 -0.32 -11.09 10.43
N THR A 51 0.00 -11.12 11.73
CA THR A 51 1.39 -11.29 12.20
C THR A 51 2.07 -12.49 11.55
N TRP A 52 1.50 -13.70 11.67
CA TRP A 52 2.14 -14.89 11.13
C TRP A 52 2.01 -15.00 9.60
N GLY A 53 0.96 -14.44 9.00
CA GLY A 53 0.86 -14.32 7.54
C GLY A 53 2.04 -13.55 6.97
N ASN A 54 2.33 -12.38 7.56
CA ASN A 54 3.46 -11.55 7.20
C ASN A 54 4.82 -12.22 7.50
N VAL A 55 4.95 -12.96 8.61
CA VAL A 55 6.17 -13.73 8.90
C VAL A 55 6.48 -14.72 7.79
N TRP A 56 5.51 -15.53 7.37
CA TRP A 56 5.77 -16.56 6.35
C TRP A 56 6.14 -15.95 5.00
N MET A 57 5.60 -14.78 4.68
CA MET A 57 5.99 -14.02 3.49
C MET A 57 7.46 -13.58 3.51
N ASN A 58 7.98 -13.17 4.68
CA ASN A 58 9.33 -12.60 4.81
C ASN A 58 10.40 -13.55 5.36
N LEU A 59 9.99 -14.72 5.89
CA LEU A 59 10.91 -15.70 6.49
C LEU A 59 12.04 -16.18 5.57
N PRO A 60 11.89 -16.27 4.23
CA PRO A 60 13.02 -16.57 3.34
C PRO A 60 14.25 -15.67 3.58
N CYS A 61 14.05 -14.44 4.04
CA CYS A 61 15.15 -13.51 4.33
C CYS A 61 16.05 -13.94 5.49
N ALA A 62 15.53 -14.71 6.46
CA ALA A 62 16.35 -15.28 7.54
C ALA A 62 17.40 -16.27 7.01
N TYR A 63 17.11 -16.90 5.86
CA TYR A 63 17.93 -17.94 5.24
C TYR A 63 18.54 -17.48 3.91
N TRP A 64 18.52 -16.18 3.63
CA TRP A 64 19.00 -15.61 2.38
C TRP A 64 20.49 -15.93 2.17
N PRO A 65 20.89 -16.59 1.07
CA PRO A 65 22.22 -17.19 0.95
C PRO A 65 23.29 -16.23 0.44
N VAL A 66 22.91 -15.03 0.00
CA VAL A 66 23.83 -14.03 -0.56
C VAL A 66 24.10 -12.89 0.42
N PRO A 67 25.26 -12.22 0.32
CA PRO A 67 25.57 -11.08 1.16
C PRO A 67 24.53 -9.98 1.03
N ARG A 68 24.06 -9.47 2.16
CA ARG A 68 23.13 -8.34 2.22
C ARG A 68 23.88 -7.03 2.05
N GLN A 69 23.21 -6.04 1.48
CA GLN A 69 23.71 -4.69 1.42
C GLN A 69 23.66 -4.03 2.80
N ARG A 70 24.47 -3.00 2.97
CA ARG A 70 24.35 -2.11 4.13
C ARG A 70 23.20 -1.14 3.86
N PRO A 71 22.24 -0.96 4.79
CA PRO A 71 21.20 0.04 4.63
C PRO A 71 21.82 1.41 4.37
N LEU A 72 21.32 2.10 3.34
CA LEU A 72 21.77 3.44 3.00
C LEU A 72 21.36 4.41 4.10
N ASP A 73 22.30 5.24 4.57
CA ASP A 73 21.94 6.40 5.38
C ASP A 73 21.42 7.50 4.47
N VAL A 74 20.11 7.73 4.52
CA VAL A 74 19.41 8.74 3.72
C VAL A 74 19.39 10.12 4.38
N ARG A 75 20.10 10.31 5.50
CA ARG A 75 20.11 11.59 6.20
C ARG A 75 20.71 12.70 5.34
N THR A 76 20.07 13.85 5.35
CA THR A 76 20.51 15.04 4.63
C THR A 76 20.67 16.23 5.58
N ALA A 77 21.56 17.15 5.24
CA ALA A 77 21.64 18.45 5.88
C ALA A 77 20.61 19.43 5.28
N PRO A 78 20.23 20.50 6.01
CA PRO A 78 19.36 21.54 5.47
C PRO A 78 19.92 22.11 4.16
N GLY A 79 19.10 22.11 3.11
CA GLY A 79 19.46 22.65 1.79
C GLY A 79 20.19 21.67 0.86
N GLU A 80 20.51 20.45 1.30
CA GLU A 80 21.06 19.41 0.40
C GLU A 80 20.04 18.86 -0.58
N LEU A 81 18.75 18.87 -0.20
CA LEU A 81 17.64 18.49 -1.06
C LEU A 81 16.82 19.72 -1.45
N PRO A 82 16.22 19.74 -2.65
CA PRO A 82 15.11 20.63 -2.93
C PRO A 82 13.96 20.37 -1.95
N PRO A 83 12.95 21.28 -1.86
CA PRO A 83 11.74 21.01 -1.10
C PRO A 83 11.23 19.60 -1.41
N THR A 84 11.03 18.79 -0.38
CA THR A 84 10.69 17.37 -0.51
C THR A 84 9.38 17.12 0.22
N LEU A 85 8.40 16.58 -0.47
CA LEU A 85 7.09 16.24 0.08
C LEU A 85 7.01 14.76 0.47
N LEU A 86 6.61 14.50 1.70
CA LEU A 86 6.25 13.19 2.22
C LEU A 86 4.73 13.14 2.45
N LEU A 87 4.11 12.03 2.08
CA LEU A 87 2.69 11.77 2.29
C LEU A 87 2.55 10.47 3.08
N ALA A 88 1.77 10.47 4.16
CA ALA A 88 1.52 9.27 4.93
C ALA A 88 0.10 9.24 5.51
N ALA A 89 -0.50 8.06 5.57
CA ALA A 89 -1.70 7.82 6.37
C ALA A 89 -1.30 7.45 7.81
N GLU A 90 -2.06 7.92 8.79
CA GLU A 90 -1.75 7.73 10.21
C GLU A 90 -1.83 6.25 10.65
N ARG A 91 -2.63 5.41 9.98
CA ARG A 91 -2.83 3.99 10.30
C ARG A 91 -2.40 3.06 9.16
N ASP A 92 -1.44 3.48 8.33
CA ASP A 92 -0.85 2.62 7.29
C ASP A 92 -0.16 1.41 7.94
N ALA A 93 -0.66 0.20 7.64
CA ALA A 93 -0.13 -1.03 8.22
C ALA A 93 1.13 -1.56 7.50
N ALA A 94 1.33 -1.19 6.23
CA ALA A 94 2.45 -1.66 5.43
C ALA A 94 3.68 -0.76 5.61
N THR A 95 3.47 0.56 5.68
CA THR A 95 4.52 1.54 6.04
C THR A 95 4.07 2.40 7.22
N PRO A 96 4.27 1.92 8.46
CA PRO A 96 3.80 2.59 9.67
C PRO A 96 4.20 4.07 9.76
N TYR A 97 3.29 4.88 10.31
CA TYR A 97 3.42 6.33 10.35
C TYR A 97 4.70 6.82 11.05
N GLU A 98 5.17 6.12 12.07
CA GLU A 98 6.43 6.42 12.76
C GLU A 98 7.63 6.39 11.80
N GLY A 99 7.60 5.53 10.78
CA GLY A 99 8.60 5.49 9.72
C GLY A 99 8.59 6.78 8.87
N ALA A 100 7.40 7.32 8.56
CA ALA A 100 7.28 8.60 7.86
C ALA A 100 7.79 9.79 8.71
N VAL A 101 7.54 9.76 10.02
CA VAL A 101 8.06 10.77 10.96
C VAL A 101 9.58 10.70 11.06
N GLU A 102 10.16 9.50 11.14
CA GLU A 102 11.61 9.31 11.14
C GLU A 102 12.24 9.71 9.79
N LEU A 103 11.61 9.38 8.67
CA LEU A 103 12.08 9.81 7.35
C LEU A 103 12.07 11.34 7.25
N ARG A 104 11.02 12.01 7.73
CA ARG A 104 10.98 13.48 7.81
C ARG A 104 12.13 14.05 8.63
N ARG A 105 12.49 13.39 9.75
CA ARG A 105 13.63 13.80 10.58
C ARG A 105 14.98 13.63 9.86
N ARG A 106 15.13 12.58 9.05
CA ARG A 106 16.36 12.32 8.28
C ARG A 106 16.49 13.24 7.07
N LEU A 107 15.39 13.51 6.37
CA LEU A 107 15.34 14.40 5.22
C LEU A 107 15.14 15.84 5.69
N ALA A 108 16.21 16.51 6.10
CA ALA A 108 16.14 17.84 6.67
C ALA A 108 15.47 18.84 5.71
N GLY A 109 14.45 19.54 6.20
CA GLY A 109 13.66 20.49 5.40
C GLY A 109 12.50 19.87 4.62
N SER A 110 12.28 18.54 4.70
CA SER A 110 11.10 17.91 4.14
C SER A 110 9.81 18.29 4.87
N ALA A 111 8.70 18.27 4.12
CA ALA A 111 7.36 18.51 4.63
C ALA A 111 6.55 17.22 4.62
N LEU A 112 5.83 16.94 5.70
CA LEU A 112 4.96 15.76 5.84
C LEU A 112 3.50 16.21 5.86
N VAL A 113 2.70 15.68 4.93
CA VAL A 113 1.24 15.75 4.99
C VAL A 113 0.72 14.44 5.56
N THR A 114 -0.07 14.54 6.62
CA THR A 114 -0.67 13.37 7.29
C THR A 114 -2.15 13.24 6.95
N GLU A 115 -2.56 12.10 6.40
CA GLU A 115 -3.97 11.73 6.34
C GLU A 115 -4.39 11.09 7.67
N ARG A 116 -5.02 11.88 8.54
CA ARG A 116 -5.35 11.50 9.91
C ARG A 116 -6.50 10.51 9.96
N GLY A 117 -6.33 9.46 10.77
CA GLY A 117 -7.32 8.40 10.99
C GLY A 117 -7.49 7.42 9.82
N ALA A 118 -6.79 7.60 8.69
CA ALA A 118 -6.89 6.71 7.53
C ALA A 118 -5.95 5.50 7.66
N GLY A 119 -6.40 4.34 7.18
CA GLY A 119 -5.64 3.09 7.13
C GLY A 119 -5.30 2.65 5.70
N ALA A 120 -4.98 3.59 4.82
CA ALA A 120 -4.58 3.28 3.44
C ALA A 120 -3.07 3.21 3.29
N HIS A 121 -2.60 2.27 2.45
CA HIS A 121 -1.21 2.21 2.03
C HIS A 121 -1.03 2.93 0.70
N GLY A 122 -0.21 3.98 0.69
CA GLY A 122 -0.09 4.91 -0.43
C GLY A 122 -1.32 5.82 -0.57
N VAL A 123 -1.14 7.13 -0.33
CA VAL A 123 -2.24 8.11 -0.30
C VAL A 123 -2.24 9.08 -1.48
N GLY A 124 -1.15 9.14 -2.25
CA GLY A 124 -1.03 10.02 -3.41
C GLY A 124 -1.95 9.58 -4.56
N TYR A 125 -2.62 10.54 -5.20
CA TYR A 125 -3.64 10.30 -6.23
C TYR A 125 -4.75 9.31 -5.82
N GLY A 126 -4.95 9.14 -4.52
CA GLY A 126 -6.01 8.34 -3.95
C GLY A 126 -7.34 9.09 -3.91
N PRO A 127 -8.33 8.59 -3.14
CA PRO A 127 -9.65 9.21 -3.04
C PRO A 127 -9.66 10.55 -2.27
N ASN A 128 -8.59 10.89 -1.56
CA ASN A 128 -8.54 12.09 -0.71
C ASN A 128 -8.12 13.34 -1.50
N ARG A 129 -9.09 14.22 -1.79
CA ARG A 129 -8.85 15.48 -2.51
C ARG A 129 -7.91 16.44 -1.78
N CYS A 130 -7.89 16.44 -0.45
CA CYS A 130 -6.99 17.29 0.32
C CYS A 130 -5.53 16.85 0.15
N VAL A 131 -5.26 15.54 0.22
CA VAL A 131 -3.92 14.98 -0.03
C VAL A 131 -3.48 15.27 -1.47
N ASN A 132 -4.37 15.04 -2.45
CA ASN A 132 -4.07 15.27 -3.85
C ASN A 132 -3.80 16.75 -4.15
N ALA A 133 -4.47 17.70 -3.49
CA ALA A 133 -4.19 19.12 -3.66
C ALA A 133 -2.77 19.51 -3.22
N TYR A 134 -2.24 18.89 -2.15
CA TYR A 134 -0.84 19.09 -1.76
C TYR A 134 0.12 18.43 -2.75
N LEU A 135 -0.21 17.23 -3.23
CA LEU A 135 0.60 16.54 -4.23
C LEU A 135 0.66 17.32 -5.55
N ASP A 136 -0.47 17.84 -6.02
CA ASP A 136 -0.57 18.66 -7.23
C ASP A 136 0.25 19.95 -7.09
N ALA A 137 0.11 20.68 -5.98
CA ALA A 137 0.88 21.89 -5.72
C ALA A 137 2.40 21.62 -5.68
N TYR A 138 2.81 20.47 -5.16
CA TYR A 138 4.21 20.05 -5.16
C TYR A 138 4.73 19.72 -6.57
N LEU A 139 4.01 18.87 -7.30
CA LEU A 139 4.47 18.41 -8.63
C LEU A 139 4.40 19.51 -9.69
N LEU A 140 3.40 20.41 -9.62
CA LEU A 140 3.21 21.46 -10.62
C LEU A 140 3.97 22.74 -10.29
N GLU A 141 4.17 23.05 -9.01
CA GLU A 141 4.69 24.35 -8.58
C GLU A 141 5.90 24.25 -7.64
N GLY A 142 6.29 23.05 -7.22
CA GLY A 142 7.36 22.85 -6.23
C GLY A 142 6.99 23.31 -4.82
N ARG A 143 5.70 23.61 -4.55
CA ARG A 143 5.26 24.12 -3.23
C ARG A 143 5.08 22.99 -2.24
N VAL A 144 5.66 23.16 -1.05
CA VAL A 144 5.46 22.29 0.11
C VAL A 144 4.66 23.02 1.19
N PRO A 145 3.88 22.31 2.02
CA PRO A 145 3.06 22.95 3.05
C PRO A 145 3.88 23.39 4.27
N ALA A 146 3.24 24.20 5.12
CA ALA A 146 3.74 24.50 6.45
C ALA A 146 3.82 23.21 7.32
N PRO A 147 4.58 23.24 8.43
CA PRO A 147 4.59 22.15 9.40
C PRO A 147 3.18 21.76 9.86
N ASP A 148 3.02 20.48 10.21
CA ASP A 148 1.78 19.88 10.74
C ASP A 148 0.58 19.86 9.78
N ALA A 149 0.84 19.99 8.48
CA ALA A 149 -0.17 19.82 7.44
C ALA A 149 -0.88 18.46 7.56
N ALA A 150 -2.21 18.51 7.58
CA ALA A 150 -3.02 17.32 7.77
C ALA A 150 -4.33 17.40 6.98
N CYS A 151 -4.77 16.22 6.55
CA CYS A 151 -6.06 15.99 5.92
C CYS A 151 -6.89 15.05 6.79
N ALA A 152 -8.22 15.21 6.79
CA ALA A 152 -9.12 14.22 7.37
C ALA A 152 -9.13 12.93 6.53
N ALA A 153 -9.41 11.78 7.15
CA ALA A 153 -9.51 10.50 6.47
C ALA A 153 -10.53 10.51 5.33
N HIS A 154 -10.22 9.82 4.24
CA HIS A 154 -11.20 9.40 3.25
C HIS A 154 -12.19 8.38 3.84
N PRO A 155 -13.39 8.25 3.25
CA PRO A 155 -14.36 7.25 3.68
C PRO A 155 -13.85 5.82 3.51
N GLU A 156 -14.00 4.99 4.53
CA GLU A 156 -13.61 3.58 4.47
C GLU A 156 -14.42 2.80 3.42
N PRO A 157 -13.84 1.71 2.87
CA PRO A 157 -14.56 0.80 1.99
C PRO A 157 -15.82 0.25 2.67
N ARG A 158 -16.94 0.20 1.92
CA ARG A 158 -18.17 -0.44 2.40
C ARG A 158 -18.14 -1.93 2.04
N PRO A 159 -18.17 -2.86 3.02
CA PRO A 159 -17.96 -4.29 2.79
C PRO A 159 -19.00 -4.98 1.88
N ASN A 160 -20.14 -4.33 1.61
CA ASN A 160 -21.23 -4.89 0.80
C ASN A 160 -21.51 -4.14 -0.51
N ARG A 161 -20.53 -3.43 -1.06
CA ARG A 161 -20.70 -2.85 -2.40
C ARG A 161 -20.67 -3.96 -3.46
N PRO A 162 -21.61 -3.99 -4.42
CA PRO A 162 -21.52 -4.85 -5.58
C PRO A 162 -20.14 -4.71 -6.21
N THR A 163 -19.44 -5.83 -6.41
CA THR A 163 -18.18 -5.80 -7.15
C THR A 163 -18.44 -5.29 -8.57
N PHE A 164 -17.41 -4.81 -9.26
CA PHE A 164 -17.52 -4.48 -10.68
C PHE A 164 -18.11 -5.65 -11.50
N ARG A 165 -17.76 -6.89 -11.12
CA ARG A 165 -18.31 -8.10 -11.72
C ARG A 165 -19.80 -8.29 -11.45
N ASP A 166 -20.25 -7.95 -10.24
CA ASP A 166 -21.68 -8.00 -9.88
C ASP A 166 -22.49 -6.89 -10.55
N GLN A 167 -21.87 -5.73 -10.78
CA GLN A 167 -22.46 -4.62 -11.53
C GLN A 167 -22.64 -5.02 -13.00
N ARG A 168 -21.58 -5.50 -13.67
CA ARG A 168 -21.68 -6.02 -15.04
C ARG A 168 -22.73 -7.12 -15.21
N LYS A 169 -22.83 -8.05 -14.26
CA LYS A 169 -23.85 -9.12 -14.28
C LYS A 169 -25.27 -8.57 -14.12
N ARG A 170 -25.46 -7.48 -13.36
CA ARG A 170 -26.76 -6.78 -13.27
C ARG A 170 -27.08 -6.09 -14.60
N GLU A 171 -26.16 -5.27 -15.11
CA GLU A 171 -26.31 -4.56 -16.39
C GLU A 171 -26.63 -5.50 -17.55
N MET A 172 -25.92 -6.64 -17.65
CA MET A 172 -26.17 -7.66 -18.68
C MET A 172 -27.56 -8.28 -18.55
N ARG A 173 -27.99 -8.61 -17.32
CA ARG A 173 -29.35 -9.15 -17.08
C ARG A 173 -30.43 -8.13 -17.42
N ASP A 174 -30.20 -6.88 -17.06
CA ASP A 174 -31.16 -5.80 -17.32
C ASP A 174 -31.28 -5.52 -18.82
N ALA A 175 -30.15 -5.56 -19.56
CA ALA A 175 -30.13 -5.46 -21.02
C ALA A 175 -30.86 -6.63 -21.70
N LEU A 176 -30.69 -7.86 -21.22
CA LEU A 176 -31.39 -9.04 -21.74
C LEU A 176 -32.91 -8.96 -21.49
N LYS A 177 -33.33 -8.50 -20.30
CA LYS A 177 -34.75 -8.30 -19.97
C LYS A 177 -35.39 -7.20 -20.83
N ALA A 178 -34.68 -6.10 -21.06
CA ALA A 178 -35.16 -5.02 -21.91
C ALA A 178 -35.40 -5.48 -23.36
N ARG A 179 -34.50 -6.32 -23.90
CA ARG A 179 -34.67 -6.92 -25.25
C ARG A 179 -35.85 -7.88 -25.32
N ALA A 180 -36.05 -8.72 -24.30
CA ALA A 180 -37.19 -9.63 -24.24
C ALA A 180 -38.54 -8.89 -24.11
N GLY A 181 -38.59 -7.79 -23.35
CA GLY A 181 -39.79 -6.95 -23.22
C GLY A 181 -40.11 -6.08 -24.44
N ALA A 182 -39.12 -5.78 -25.28
CA ALA A 182 -39.31 -5.09 -26.55
C ALA A 182 -39.89 -6.02 -27.64
N GLY A 183 -39.49 -7.29 -27.65
CA GLY A 183 -40.03 -8.30 -28.57
C GLY A 183 -41.54 -8.54 -28.38
N GLN A 184 -42.01 -8.54 -27.12
CA GLN A 184 -43.43 -8.78 -26.79
C GLN A 184 -44.36 -7.60 -27.10
N ARG A 185 -43.84 -6.39 -27.37
CA ARG A 185 -44.66 -5.22 -27.77
C ARG A 185 -44.84 -5.09 -29.28
N SER A 186 -44.14 -5.89 -30.08
CA SER A 186 -44.20 -5.82 -31.54
C SER A 186 -45.17 -6.86 -32.16
N GLU A 187 -45.85 -7.67 -31.33
CA GLU A 187 -46.80 -8.72 -31.73
C GLU A 187 -48.28 -8.38 -31.40
N LYS A 188 -48.62 -7.09 -31.27
CA LYS A 188 -50.00 -6.59 -31.23
C LYS A 188 -50.19 -5.51 -32.27
#